data_AF-A0A1B8A6T5-F1
#
_entry.id   AF-A0A1B8A6T5-F1
#
_cell.length_a   1.000
_cell.length_b   1.000
_cell.length_c   1.000
_cell.angle_alpha   90.00
_cell.angle_beta   90.00
_cell.angle_gamma   90.00
#
_symmetry.space_group_name_H-M   'P 1'
#
loop_
_entity.id
_entity.type
_entity.pdbx_description
1 polymer ?
#
loop_
_entity_poly.entity_id
_entity_poly.type
_entity_poly.pdbx_seq_one_letter_code
_entity_poly.pdbx_strand_id
1 'polypeptide(L)'
;MMPETSPHSGVPKTLEEFTGSETIVDPPRNDEVSNIGPQGWHQYGKNCLVIFPTGNKHKVEALKAHFNNNEKPSDVNSLLFEEIPVSDNGCSQPCNDQGRIRAEDRILKAMNKFRSRPEYKTYLEDKEIGTVFIAVIESFFERKNDQKPVDAALIVLFNVSTGRTVTRTTNGTTLNHWFLDEAERRRGHVDGNKDCLRMTAGKIVAERVHGVDAANWHEYAVRKPRKEFFEEALKIMEIPYAATHNETNASLGSVGTVDSL
;
A
#
# COMPACT_ATOMS: atom_id res chain seq x y z
N MET A 1 -43.64 7.56 29.36
CA MET A 1 -42.24 7.59 28.89
C MET A 1 -41.91 6.21 28.40
N MET A 2 -41.84 6.03 27.07
CA MET A 2 -41.32 4.81 26.48
C MET A 2 -39.80 4.80 26.73
N PRO A 3 -39.19 3.67 27.11
CA PRO A 3 -37.74 3.60 27.16
C PRO A 3 -37.22 3.78 25.74
N GLU A 4 -36.37 4.77 25.54
CA GLU A 4 -35.57 4.92 24.33
C GLU A 4 -34.79 3.63 24.13
N THR A 5 -35.09 2.93 23.03
CA THR A 5 -34.31 1.80 22.57
C THR A 5 -32.91 2.28 22.26
N SER A 6 -31.94 1.84 23.07
CA SER A 6 -30.51 2.00 22.82
C SER A 6 -30.16 1.67 21.36
N PRO A 7 -29.44 2.53 20.62
CA PRO A 7 -29.09 2.25 19.24
C PRO A 7 -28.19 1.01 19.20
N HIS A 8 -28.64 -0.01 18.47
CA HIS A 8 -28.08 -1.37 18.42
C HIS A 8 -26.53 -1.43 18.48
N SER A 9 -26.00 -1.73 19.66
CA SER A 9 -24.59 -2.06 19.93
C SER A 9 -24.26 -3.53 19.63
N GLY A 10 -24.93 -4.14 18.66
CA GLY A 10 -24.92 -5.59 18.46
C GLY A 10 -23.81 -6.03 17.53
N VAL A 11 -22.94 -6.93 18.00
CA VAL A 11 -22.11 -7.77 17.11
C VAL A 11 -23.04 -8.48 16.12
N PRO A 12 -22.88 -8.30 14.80
CA PRO A 12 -23.71 -8.96 13.80
C PRO A 12 -23.68 -10.48 13.97
N LYS A 13 -24.86 -11.11 13.86
CA LYS A 13 -25.05 -12.56 13.95
C LYS A 13 -25.42 -13.18 12.62
N THR A 14 -25.95 -12.39 11.69
CA THR A 14 -26.38 -12.83 10.37
C THR A 14 -25.76 -11.97 9.28
N LEU A 15 -25.71 -12.50 8.05
CA LEU A 15 -25.25 -11.75 6.89
C LEU A 15 -26.13 -10.53 6.63
N GLU A 16 -27.44 -10.65 6.85
CA GLU A 16 -28.41 -9.56 6.71
C GLU A 16 -28.13 -8.41 7.68
N GLU A 17 -27.81 -8.72 8.94
CA GLU A 17 -27.43 -7.71 9.94
C GLU A 17 -26.11 -7.00 9.61
N PHE A 18 -25.18 -7.69 8.94
CA PHE A 18 -23.88 -7.11 8.56
C PHE A 18 -23.93 -6.33 7.25
N THR A 19 -24.85 -6.68 6.35
CA THR A 19 -24.86 -6.11 5.00
C THR A 19 -25.26 -4.63 5.03
N GLY A 20 -24.36 -3.75 4.63
CA GLY A 20 -24.58 -2.30 4.70
C GLY A 20 -24.57 -1.71 6.12
N SER A 21 -24.05 -2.45 7.12
CA SER A 21 -24.00 -1.97 8.51
C SER A 21 -22.89 -0.98 8.80
N GLU A 22 -21.96 -0.82 7.84
CA GLU A 22 -20.80 0.04 7.95
C GLU A 22 -20.85 1.17 6.92
N THR A 23 -19.91 2.10 7.02
CA THR A 23 -19.88 3.31 6.20
C THR A 23 -18.53 3.49 5.53
N ILE A 24 -18.56 4.04 4.32
CA ILE A 24 -17.37 4.52 3.63
C ILE A 24 -17.05 5.91 4.17
N VAL A 25 -15.79 6.14 4.50
CA VAL A 25 -15.29 7.43 4.99
C VAL A 25 -14.10 7.88 4.16
N ASP A 26 -13.82 9.18 4.20
CA ASP A 26 -12.60 9.74 3.62
C ASP A 26 -11.35 9.08 4.22
N PRO A 27 -10.19 9.17 3.54
CA PRO A 27 -8.96 8.58 4.04
C PRO A 27 -8.68 9.06 5.46
N PRO A 28 -8.46 8.16 6.43
CA PRO A 28 -8.31 8.54 7.83
C PRO A 28 -7.06 9.39 8.09
N ARG A 29 -6.10 9.36 7.16
CA ARG A 29 -4.85 10.14 7.16
C ARG A 29 -4.18 10.05 5.80
N ASN A 30 -3.31 11.02 5.51
CA ASN A 30 -2.40 10.98 4.36
C ASN A 30 -0.99 10.69 4.85
N ASP A 31 -0.60 9.41 4.83
CA ASP A 31 0.74 9.02 5.24
C ASP A 31 1.74 9.24 4.11
N GLU A 32 2.86 9.87 4.43
CA GLU A 32 4.08 9.79 3.65
C GLU A 32 4.97 8.72 4.27
N VAL A 33 5.56 7.86 3.45
CA VAL A 33 6.64 6.98 3.92
C VAL A 33 7.94 7.76 4.02
N SER A 34 8.80 7.35 4.94
CA SER A 34 10.13 7.91 5.14
C SER A 34 10.90 7.93 3.82
N ASN A 35 11.68 8.99 3.59
CA ASN A 35 12.46 9.14 2.37
C ASN A 35 13.52 8.02 2.26
N ILE A 36 13.25 7.03 1.41
CA ILE A 36 14.21 5.98 1.06
C ILE A 36 15.08 6.53 -0.08
N GLY A 37 16.37 6.74 0.19
CA GLY A 37 17.29 7.27 -0.80
C GLY A 37 17.45 6.38 -2.04
N PRO A 38 17.97 6.92 -3.16
CA PRO A 38 18.28 6.15 -4.36
C PRO A 38 19.27 5.03 -4.04
N GLN A 39 19.07 3.84 -4.60
CA GLN A 39 19.83 2.66 -4.21
C GLN A 39 21.07 2.38 -5.06
N GLY A 40 21.36 3.19 -6.08
CA GLY A 40 22.55 3.04 -6.94
C GLY A 40 22.61 1.70 -7.68
N TRP A 41 21.45 1.12 -8.02
CA TRP A 41 21.38 -0.14 -8.75
C TRP A 41 21.86 0.05 -10.20
N HIS A 42 22.49 -0.99 -10.75
CA HIS A 42 22.92 -0.99 -12.15
C HIS A 42 21.70 -0.85 -13.08
N GLN A 43 21.86 -0.06 -14.13
CA GLN A 43 20.83 0.21 -15.13
C GLN A 43 21.34 -0.29 -16.49
N TYR A 44 20.63 -1.22 -17.11
CA TYR A 44 21.08 -1.92 -18.31
C TYR A 44 20.23 -1.64 -19.56
N GLY A 45 19.23 -0.75 -19.47
CA GLY A 45 18.41 -0.42 -20.64
C GLY A 45 17.21 0.47 -20.32
N LYS A 46 16.13 0.27 -21.07
CA LYS A 46 14.92 1.10 -21.03
C LYS A 46 13.67 0.35 -20.56
N ASN A 47 13.81 -0.93 -20.16
CA ASN A 47 12.71 -1.66 -19.55
C ASN A 47 12.55 -1.25 -18.09
N CYS A 48 11.32 -1.22 -17.61
CA CYS A 48 10.99 -0.99 -16.21
C CYS A 48 10.54 -2.30 -15.57
N LEU A 49 11.13 -2.64 -14.43
CA LEU A 49 10.66 -3.74 -13.60
C LEU A 49 9.80 -3.18 -12.47
N VAL A 50 8.62 -3.75 -12.24
CA VAL A 50 7.75 -3.43 -11.11
C VAL A 50 7.66 -4.67 -10.21
N ILE A 51 8.10 -4.51 -8.97
CA ILE A 51 8.12 -5.54 -7.94
C ILE A 51 6.93 -5.36 -6.99
N PHE A 52 6.17 -6.42 -6.77
CA PHE A 52 5.05 -6.47 -5.82
C PHE A 52 5.45 -7.29 -4.58
N PRO A 53 5.56 -6.70 -3.38
CA PRO A 53 5.99 -7.40 -2.18
C PRO A 53 4.84 -8.13 -1.48
N THR A 54 3.94 -8.75 -2.24
CA THR A 54 2.75 -9.42 -1.74
C THR A 54 2.35 -10.58 -2.66
N GLY A 55 1.75 -11.62 -2.08
CA GLY A 55 1.08 -12.69 -2.83
C GLY A 55 -0.43 -12.48 -2.96
N ASN A 56 -0.96 -11.34 -2.51
CA ASN A 56 -2.39 -11.04 -2.62
C ASN A 56 -2.73 -10.62 -4.06
N LYS A 57 -3.48 -11.48 -4.77
CA LYS A 57 -3.84 -11.27 -6.17
C LYS A 57 -4.61 -9.97 -6.42
N HIS A 58 -5.53 -9.59 -5.54
CA HIS A 58 -6.29 -8.34 -5.72
C HIS A 58 -5.40 -7.09 -5.68
N LYS A 59 -4.42 -7.06 -4.76
CA LYS A 59 -3.43 -5.98 -4.69
C LYS A 59 -2.55 -5.95 -5.94
N VAL A 60 -2.06 -7.11 -6.35
CA VAL A 60 -1.22 -7.26 -7.55
C VAL A 60 -1.97 -6.82 -8.80
N GLU A 61 -3.21 -7.27 -8.99
CA GLU A 61 -4.04 -6.90 -10.14
C GLU A 61 -4.30 -5.40 -10.21
N ALA A 62 -4.69 -4.77 -9.08
CA ALA A 62 -4.93 -3.34 -9.03
C ALA A 62 -3.67 -2.53 -9.42
N LEU A 63 -2.51 -2.91 -8.89
CA LEU A 63 -1.24 -2.26 -9.24
C LEU A 63 -0.81 -2.53 -10.68
N LYS A 64 -0.89 -3.79 -11.17
CA LYS A 64 -0.59 -4.13 -12.57
C LYS A 64 -1.48 -3.32 -13.53
N ALA A 65 -2.79 -3.23 -13.24
CA ALA A 65 -3.72 -2.43 -14.03
C ALA A 65 -3.33 -0.94 -14.02
N HIS A 66 -2.96 -0.39 -12.86
CA HIS A 66 -2.50 0.99 -12.76
C HIS A 66 -1.28 1.27 -13.65
N PHE A 67 -0.25 0.43 -13.59
CA PHE A 67 0.94 0.58 -14.44
C PHE A 67 0.63 0.42 -15.94
N ASN A 68 -0.25 -0.50 -16.32
CA ASN A 68 -0.61 -0.74 -17.72
C ASN A 68 -1.53 0.34 -18.32
N ASN A 69 -2.38 0.96 -17.50
CA ASN A 69 -3.36 1.95 -17.96
C ASN A 69 -2.79 3.39 -17.99
N ASN A 70 -1.65 3.63 -17.35
CA ASN A 70 -0.98 4.92 -17.39
C ASN A 70 -0.02 5.02 -18.56
N GLU A 71 0.09 6.22 -19.13
CA GLU A 71 1.05 6.49 -20.19
C GLU A 71 2.47 6.35 -19.64
N LYS A 72 3.25 5.47 -20.27
CA LYS A 72 4.68 5.34 -19.99
C LYS A 72 5.44 6.44 -20.72
N PRO A 73 6.50 7.01 -20.12
CA PRO A 73 7.41 7.90 -20.81
C PRO A 73 7.99 7.28 -22.10
N SER A 74 8.32 8.12 -23.08
CA SER A 74 8.84 7.67 -24.38
C SER A 74 10.15 6.89 -24.30
N ASP A 75 10.91 7.09 -23.23
CA ASP A 75 12.16 6.39 -22.93
C ASP A 75 11.97 5.06 -22.18
N VAL A 76 10.72 4.65 -21.91
CA VAL A 76 10.39 3.33 -21.35
C VAL A 76 9.91 2.38 -22.46
N ASN A 77 10.68 1.31 -22.70
CA ASN A 77 10.40 0.32 -23.73
C ASN A 77 9.25 -0.63 -23.33
N SER A 78 9.36 -1.28 -22.17
CA SER A 78 8.35 -2.22 -21.68
C SER A 78 8.25 -2.23 -20.16
N LEU A 79 7.14 -2.75 -19.65
CA LEU A 79 6.90 -3.01 -18.24
C LEU A 79 7.01 -4.51 -17.97
N LEU A 80 7.86 -4.89 -17.04
CA LEU A 80 8.02 -6.24 -16.53
C LEU A 80 7.46 -6.27 -15.11
N PHE A 81 6.75 -7.35 -14.77
CA PHE A 81 6.05 -7.47 -13.50
C PHE A 81 6.53 -8.69 -12.74
N GLU A 82 6.86 -8.50 -11.47
CA GLU A 82 7.34 -9.60 -10.64
C GLU A 82 6.75 -9.56 -9.22
N GLU A 83 6.32 -10.73 -8.74
CA GLU A 83 5.79 -10.88 -7.39
C GLU A 83 6.90 -11.45 -6.50
N ILE A 84 7.27 -10.70 -5.46
CA ILE A 84 8.26 -11.11 -4.47
C ILE A 84 7.60 -11.06 -3.08
N PRO A 85 6.76 -12.04 -2.71
CA PRO A 85 6.11 -12.03 -1.41
C PRO A 85 7.14 -11.99 -0.26
N VAL A 86 6.87 -11.15 0.74
CA VAL A 86 7.67 -11.00 1.96
C VAL A 86 6.81 -11.21 3.20
N SER A 87 7.44 -11.68 4.29
CA SER A 87 6.79 -11.96 5.57
C SER A 87 6.20 -10.69 6.21
N ASP A 88 5.04 -10.82 6.85
CA ASP A 88 4.38 -9.81 7.68
C ASP A 88 4.94 -9.76 9.12
N ASN A 89 5.94 -10.60 9.44
CA ASN A 89 6.51 -10.78 10.77
C ASN A 89 5.44 -11.04 11.85
N GLY A 90 4.36 -11.74 11.49
CA GLY A 90 3.25 -12.07 12.38
C GLY A 90 2.26 -10.93 12.64
N CYS A 91 2.50 -9.73 12.13
CA CYS A 91 1.58 -8.59 12.22
C CYS A 91 0.62 -8.62 11.04
N SER A 92 -0.35 -9.54 11.11
CA SER A 92 -1.30 -9.75 10.02
C SER A 92 -2.28 -8.58 9.84
N GLN A 93 -2.55 -7.82 10.90
CA GLN A 93 -3.38 -6.63 10.84
C GLN A 93 -2.68 -5.47 11.56
N PRO A 94 -1.93 -4.64 10.81
CA PRO A 94 -1.38 -3.41 11.36
C PRO A 94 -2.51 -2.41 11.64
N CYS A 95 -2.31 -1.62 12.68
CA CYS A 95 -3.16 -0.52 13.07
C CYS A 95 -2.34 0.77 13.17
N ASN A 96 -2.98 1.92 13.05
CA ASN A 96 -2.36 3.23 13.20
C ASN A 96 -1.05 3.29 12.39
N ASP A 97 0.02 3.80 12.98
CA ASP A 97 1.32 4.03 12.32
C ASP A 97 2.01 2.74 11.85
N GLN A 98 1.57 1.56 12.32
CA GLN A 98 2.08 0.30 11.79
C GLN A 98 1.73 0.11 10.31
N GLY A 99 0.67 0.72 9.78
CA GLY A 99 0.39 0.68 8.33
C GLY A 99 1.57 1.21 7.51
N ARG A 100 2.07 2.39 7.87
CA ARG A 100 3.24 3.02 7.23
C ARG A 100 4.52 2.23 7.48
N ILE A 101 4.80 1.88 8.74
CA ILE A 101 6.02 1.16 9.13
C ILE A 101 6.11 -0.18 8.38
N ARG A 102 4.99 -0.89 8.21
CA ARG A 102 4.95 -2.16 7.48
C ARG A 102 5.09 -1.97 5.98
N ALA A 103 4.52 -0.91 5.41
CA ALA A 103 4.76 -0.58 4.00
C ALA A 103 6.27 -0.36 3.72
N GLU A 104 6.96 0.41 4.58
CA GLU A 104 8.41 0.64 4.49
C GLU A 104 9.20 -0.67 4.64
N ASP A 105 8.89 -1.46 5.67
CA ASP A 105 9.52 -2.77 5.90
C ASP A 105 9.36 -3.71 4.69
N ARG A 106 8.19 -3.73 4.04
CA ARG A 106 7.97 -4.51 2.81
C ARG A 106 8.84 -4.04 1.66
N ILE A 107 9.01 -2.73 1.47
CA ILE A 107 9.89 -2.17 0.44
C ILE A 107 11.32 -2.63 0.68
N LEU A 108 11.84 -2.45 1.89
CA LEU A 108 13.21 -2.84 2.26
C LEU A 108 13.44 -4.35 2.09
N LYS A 109 12.52 -5.18 2.56
CA LYS A 109 12.61 -6.64 2.42
C LYS A 109 12.60 -7.09 0.97
N ALA A 110 11.75 -6.49 0.12
CA ALA A 110 11.68 -6.84 -1.29
C ALA A 110 12.94 -6.43 -2.05
N MET A 111 13.47 -5.23 -1.78
CA MET A 111 14.78 -4.80 -2.30
C MET A 111 15.88 -5.79 -1.94
N ASN A 112 16.00 -6.11 -0.65
CA ASN A 112 17.03 -7.01 -0.16
C ASN A 112 16.89 -8.40 -0.78
N LYS A 113 15.67 -8.95 -0.82
CA LYS A 113 15.39 -10.27 -1.38
C LYS A 113 15.62 -10.35 -2.89
N PHE A 114 15.36 -9.27 -3.63
CA PHE A 114 15.66 -9.20 -5.07
C PHE A 114 17.17 -9.09 -5.31
N ARG A 115 17.85 -8.18 -4.59
CA ARG A 115 19.28 -7.92 -4.75
C ARG A 115 20.16 -9.07 -4.26
N SER A 116 19.69 -9.88 -3.32
CA SER A 116 20.43 -11.04 -2.80
C SER A 116 20.41 -12.25 -3.74
N ARG A 117 19.72 -12.18 -4.88
CA ARG A 117 19.64 -13.28 -5.84
C ARG A 117 20.98 -13.46 -6.55
N PRO A 118 21.47 -14.70 -6.73
CA PRO A 118 22.70 -14.96 -7.50
C PRO A 118 22.67 -14.34 -8.90
N GLU A 119 21.51 -14.38 -9.56
CA GLU A 119 21.28 -13.89 -10.92
C GLU A 119 20.90 -12.40 -10.99
N TYR A 120 20.94 -11.65 -9.88
CA TYR A 120 20.44 -10.27 -9.84
C TYR A 120 20.99 -9.38 -10.97
N LYS A 121 22.32 -9.38 -11.17
CA LYS A 121 22.94 -8.54 -12.21
C LYS A 121 22.61 -9.02 -13.61
N THR A 122 22.76 -10.31 -13.88
CA THR A 122 22.48 -10.90 -15.19
C THR A 122 21.00 -10.78 -15.55
N TYR A 123 20.09 -10.89 -14.59
CA TYR A 123 18.67 -10.68 -14.81
C TYR A 123 18.35 -9.24 -15.23
N LEU A 124 18.95 -8.24 -14.59
CA LEU A 124 18.78 -6.84 -15.00
C LEU A 124 19.35 -6.60 -16.41
N GLU A 125 20.50 -7.20 -16.71
CA GLU A 125 21.17 -7.10 -18.02
C GLU A 125 20.39 -7.78 -19.14
N ASP A 126 20.06 -9.06 -18.98
CA ASP A 126 19.32 -9.88 -19.97
C ASP A 126 17.93 -9.32 -20.28
N LYS A 127 17.33 -8.62 -19.32
CA LYS A 127 16.02 -7.97 -19.46
C LYS A 127 16.12 -6.49 -19.80
N GLU A 128 17.31 -5.94 -20.01
CA GLU A 128 17.55 -4.54 -20.34
C GLU A 128 16.84 -3.58 -19.36
N ILE A 129 16.84 -3.91 -18.07
CA ILE A 129 16.13 -3.16 -17.03
C ILE A 129 16.96 -1.93 -16.64
N GLY A 130 16.39 -0.75 -16.85
CA GLY A 130 16.98 0.53 -16.42
C GLY A 130 16.32 1.13 -15.18
N THR A 131 15.05 0.84 -14.95
CA THR A 131 14.31 1.37 -13.79
C THR A 131 13.63 0.23 -13.05
N VAL A 132 13.71 0.28 -11.71
CA VAL A 132 13.00 -0.65 -10.84
C VAL A 132 12.05 0.13 -9.94
N PHE A 133 10.79 -0.30 -9.90
CA PHE A 133 9.79 0.16 -8.96
C PHE A 133 9.48 -0.92 -7.93
N ILE A 134 9.15 -0.50 -6.72
CA ILE A 134 8.47 -1.34 -5.73
C ILE A 134 7.11 -0.72 -5.45
N ALA A 135 6.05 -1.49 -5.68
CA ALA A 135 4.68 -1.04 -5.55
C ALA A 135 3.98 -1.82 -4.44
N VAL A 136 3.53 -1.12 -3.39
CA VAL A 136 2.99 -1.70 -2.16
C VAL A 136 1.57 -1.23 -1.94
N ILE A 137 0.70 -2.12 -1.48
CA ILE A 137 -0.58 -1.77 -0.85
C ILE A 137 -0.56 -2.41 0.54
N GLU A 138 -0.51 -1.60 1.60
CA GLU A 138 -0.58 -2.07 2.98
C GLU A 138 -1.89 -1.65 3.63
N SER A 139 -2.71 -2.64 4.00
CA SER A 139 -4.01 -2.41 4.64
C SER A 139 -3.81 -2.26 6.13
N PHE A 140 -4.47 -1.29 6.75
CA PHE A 140 -4.37 -1.00 8.18
C PHE A 140 -5.69 -0.48 8.74
N PHE A 141 -5.87 -0.62 10.05
CA PHE A 141 -6.95 0.07 10.78
C PHE A 141 -6.47 1.34 11.46
N GLU A 142 -7.11 2.48 11.22
CA GLU A 142 -6.98 3.64 12.10
C GLU A 142 -7.92 3.47 13.30
N ARG A 143 -7.35 3.37 14.50
CA ARG A 143 -8.08 3.14 15.76
C ARG A 143 -8.30 4.42 16.56
N LYS A 144 -7.55 5.50 16.27
CA LYS A 144 -7.57 6.72 17.09
C LYS A 144 -8.74 7.66 16.78
N ASN A 145 -9.74 7.21 16.01
CA ASN A 145 -10.95 7.97 15.71
C ASN A 145 -12.04 7.69 16.77
N ASP A 146 -12.76 8.73 17.21
CA ASP A 146 -13.72 8.68 18.32
C ASP A 146 -15.01 7.89 18.02
N GLN A 147 -15.19 7.38 16.80
CA GLN A 147 -16.41 6.66 16.39
C GLN A 147 -16.21 5.16 16.24
N LYS A 148 -15.60 4.74 15.13
CA LYS A 148 -15.35 3.36 14.75
C LYS A 148 -13.95 3.28 14.11
N PRO A 149 -13.21 2.18 14.32
CA PRO A 149 -11.99 1.93 13.58
C PRO A 149 -12.25 1.92 12.07
N VAL A 150 -11.30 2.43 11.31
CA VAL A 150 -11.41 2.59 9.86
C VAL A 150 -10.37 1.71 9.16
N ASP A 151 -10.81 0.74 8.36
CA ASP A 151 -9.93 -0.05 7.49
C ASP A 151 -9.65 0.71 6.20
N ALA A 152 -8.41 1.17 6.05
CA ALA A 152 -7.90 1.83 4.85
C ALA A 152 -6.66 1.09 4.33
N ALA A 153 -6.09 1.53 3.22
CA ALA A 153 -4.81 1.04 2.76
C ALA A 153 -3.90 2.19 2.33
N LEU A 154 -2.63 2.10 2.70
CA LEU A 154 -1.57 2.94 2.18
C LEU A 154 -1.00 2.29 0.91
N ILE A 155 -1.06 3.03 -0.18
CA ILE A 155 -0.44 2.67 -1.46
C ILE A 155 0.88 3.44 -1.56
N VAL A 156 1.94 2.73 -1.93
CA VAL A 156 3.28 3.31 -2.10
C VAL A 156 3.85 2.86 -3.44
N LEU A 157 4.24 3.83 -4.28
CA LEU A 157 5.02 3.61 -5.48
C LEU A 157 6.41 4.18 -5.24
N PHE A 158 7.41 3.31 -5.14
CA PHE A 158 8.80 3.69 -4.89
C PHE A 158 9.66 3.43 -6.11
N ASN A 159 10.32 4.46 -6.64
CA ASN A 159 11.32 4.34 -7.69
C ASN A 159 12.70 4.12 -7.06
N VAL A 160 13.22 2.90 -7.19
CA VAL A 160 14.48 2.46 -6.58
C VAL A 160 15.68 3.23 -7.14
N SER A 161 15.62 3.64 -8.41
CA SER A 161 16.71 4.34 -9.09
C SER A 161 16.83 5.80 -8.63
N THR A 162 15.69 6.48 -8.44
CA THR A 162 15.67 7.92 -8.13
C THR A 162 15.42 8.24 -6.66
N GLY A 163 14.95 7.27 -5.88
CA GLY A 163 14.46 7.49 -4.51
C GLY A 163 13.09 8.17 -4.44
N ARG A 164 12.50 8.56 -5.59
CA ARG A 164 11.19 9.21 -5.61
C ARG A 164 10.12 8.25 -5.11
N THR A 165 9.28 8.76 -4.22
CA THR A 165 8.17 8.01 -3.64
C THR A 165 6.87 8.78 -3.81
N VAL A 166 5.82 8.09 -4.24
CA VAL A 166 4.45 8.62 -4.28
C VAL A 166 3.60 7.74 -3.38
N THR A 167 2.88 8.36 -2.45
CA THR A 167 1.98 7.67 -1.54
C THR A 167 0.54 8.16 -1.70
N ARG A 168 -0.40 7.29 -1.38
CA ARG A 168 -1.80 7.67 -1.21
C ARG A 168 -2.51 6.71 -0.27
N THR A 169 -3.37 7.23 0.59
CA THR A 169 -4.28 6.42 1.40
C THR A 169 -5.62 6.28 0.68
N THR A 170 -6.18 5.08 0.66
CA THR A 170 -7.54 4.85 0.13
C THR A 170 -8.59 5.49 1.03
N ASN A 171 -9.79 5.70 0.49
CA ASN A 171 -10.98 5.82 1.33
C ASN A 171 -11.08 4.60 2.26
N GLY A 172 -11.66 4.82 3.44
CA GLY A 172 -11.76 3.81 4.48
C GLY A 172 -13.14 3.17 4.55
N THR A 173 -13.23 2.04 5.25
CA THR A 173 -14.50 1.44 5.67
C THR A 173 -14.51 1.32 7.18
N THR A 174 -15.53 1.84 7.84
CA THR A 174 -15.70 1.67 9.28
C THR A 174 -15.91 0.19 9.61
N LEU A 175 -15.50 -0.23 10.80
CA LEU A 175 -15.91 -1.51 11.36
C LEU A 175 -16.15 -1.35 12.86
N ASN A 176 -17.30 -1.80 13.34
CA ASN A 176 -17.62 -1.73 14.77
C ASN A 176 -16.53 -2.41 15.64
N HIS A 177 -16.21 -1.81 16.79
CA HIS A 177 -15.11 -2.19 17.69
C HIS A 177 -15.05 -3.67 18.11
N TRP A 178 -16.16 -4.42 18.05
CA TRP A 178 -16.18 -5.82 18.47
C TRP A 178 -15.12 -6.70 17.79
N PHE A 179 -14.67 -6.36 16.58
CA PHE A 179 -13.60 -7.13 15.93
C PHE A 179 -12.25 -6.92 16.63
N LEU A 180 -11.97 -5.71 17.16
CA LEU A 180 -10.75 -5.43 17.92
C LEU A 180 -10.74 -6.25 19.20
N ASP A 181 -11.85 -6.21 19.95
CA ASP A 181 -11.99 -6.97 21.19
C ASP A 181 -11.77 -8.47 20.93
N GLU A 182 -12.34 -8.99 19.84
CA GLU A 182 -12.20 -10.39 19.47
C GLU A 182 -10.78 -10.75 18.98
N ALA A 183 -10.12 -9.86 18.24
CA ALA A 183 -8.73 -10.02 17.82
C ALA A 183 -7.79 -10.10 19.04
N GLU A 184 -7.94 -9.14 19.95
CA GLU A 184 -7.13 -9.00 21.16
C GLU A 184 -7.34 -10.20 22.10
N ARG A 185 -8.60 -10.61 22.30
CA ARG A 185 -8.96 -11.75 23.15
C ARG A 185 -8.41 -13.09 22.64
N ARG A 186 -8.41 -13.32 21.33
CA ARG A 186 -8.10 -14.65 20.76
C ARG A 186 -6.64 -14.89 20.46
N ARG A 187 -5.97 -13.89 19.90
CA ARG A 187 -4.58 -14.02 19.44
C ARG A 187 -3.69 -12.90 19.98
N GLY A 188 -4.28 -11.80 20.42
CA GLY A 188 -3.54 -10.69 21.00
C GLY A 188 -2.59 -10.03 20.01
N HIS A 189 -1.53 -9.48 20.57
CA HIS A 189 -0.59 -8.60 19.89
C HIS A 189 0.71 -9.32 19.51
N VAL A 190 1.37 -8.83 18.47
CA VAL A 190 2.74 -9.24 18.14
C VAL A 190 3.71 -8.59 19.12
N ASP A 191 4.45 -9.39 19.88
CA ASP A 191 5.50 -8.94 20.80
C ASP A 191 5.07 -7.78 21.72
N GLY A 192 3.81 -7.79 22.15
CA GLY A 192 3.22 -6.74 23.00
C GLY A 192 2.85 -5.42 22.29
N ASN A 193 3.10 -5.28 20.98
CA ASN A 193 2.76 -4.09 20.22
C ASN A 193 1.24 -4.02 19.94
N LYS A 194 0.56 -3.10 20.64
CA LYS A 194 -0.90 -2.89 20.56
C LYS A 194 -1.43 -2.54 19.16
N ASP A 195 -0.55 -2.08 18.28
CA ASP A 195 -0.88 -1.71 16.92
C ASP A 195 -0.60 -2.83 15.90
N CYS A 196 -0.24 -4.03 16.38
CA CYS A 196 -0.01 -5.19 15.53
C CYS A 196 -0.82 -6.39 16.02
N LEU A 197 -2.02 -6.56 15.42
CA LEU A 197 -2.89 -7.68 15.71
C LEU A 197 -2.45 -8.91 14.89
N ARG A 198 -2.51 -10.09 15.52
CA ARG A 198 -2.16 -11.38 14.89
C ARG A 198 -3.28 -11.97 14.02
N MET A 199 -4.42 -11.29 13.92
CA MET A 199 -5.58 -11.78 13.19
C MET A 199 -6.22 -10.63 12.42
N THR A 200 -6.60 -10.87 11.17
CA THR A 200 -7.24 -9.87 10.31
C THR A 200 -8.71 -9.70 10.65
N ALA A 201 -9.23 -8.49 10.46
CA ALA A 201 -10.67 -8.22 10.63
C ALA A 201 -11.52 -9.13 9.74
N GLY A 202 -11.12 -9.32 8.48
CA GLY A 202 -11.84 -10.19 7.54
C GLY A 202 -11.98 -11.63 8.04
N LYS A 203 -10.96 -12.20 8.68
CA LYS A 203 -11.05 -13.53 9.28
C LYS A 203 -12.04 -13.57 10.44
N ILE A 204 -12.00 -12.55 11.30
CA ILE A 204 -12.91 -12.43 12.45
C ILE A 204 -14.36 -12.30 11.98
N VAL A 205 -14.58 -11.44 10.98
CA VAL A 205 -15.90 -11.22 10.38
C VAL A 205 -16.42 -12.50 9.74
N ALA A 206 -15.64 -13.17 8.90
CA ALA A 206 -16.07 -14.39 8.22
C ALA A 206 -16.37 -15.55 9.18
N GLU A 207 -15.61 -15.66 10.28
CA GLU A 207 -15.89 -16.67 11.33
C GLU A 207 -17.15 -16.32 12.14
N ARG A 208 -17.48 -15.04 12.27
CA ARG A 208 -18.64 -14.58 13.05
C ARG A 208 -19.93 -14.55 12.23
N VAL A 209 -19.83 -14.14 10.97
CA VAL A 209 -20.95 -13.89 10.06
C VAL A 209 -20.84 -14.84 8.88
N HIS A 210 -21.58 -15.95 8.96
CA HIS A 210 -21.53 -16.98 7.93
C HIS A 210 -21.93 -16.43 6.55
N GLY A 211 -21.11 -16.72 5.53
CA GLY A 211 -21.31 -16.27 4.15
C GLY A 211 -20.48 -15.04 3.76
N VAL A 212 -19.78 -14.39 4.70
CA VAL A 212 -18.85 -13.31 4.37
C VAL A 212 -17.54 -13.88 3.84
N ASP A 213 -17.07 -13.36 2.70
CA ASP A 213 -15.70 -13.58 2.22
C ASP A 213 -14.71 -12.79 3.08
N ALA A 214 -13.79 -13.48 3.76
CA ALA A 214 -12.77 -12.86 4.59
C ALA A 214 -11.87 -11.87 3.82
N ALA A 215 -11.59 -12.13 2.54
CA ALA A 215 -10.72 -11.25 1.74
C ALA A 215 -11.46 -10.02 1.21
N ASN A 216 -12.79 -10.07 1.14
CA ASN A 216 -13.63 -9.05 0.52
C ASN A 216 -14.84 -8.65 1.39
N TRP A 217 -14.68 -8.65 2.71
CA TRP A 217 -15.78 -8.38 3.64
C TRP A 217 -16.42 -7.00 3.42
N HIS A 218 -15.68 -6.04 2.84
CA HIS A 218 -16.14 -4.71 2.42
C HIS A 218 -17.34 -4.78 1.47
N GLU A 219 -17.38 -5.77 0.57
CA GLU A 219 -18.51 -5.95 -0.35
C GLU A 219 -19.81 -6.14 0.40
N TYR A 220 -19.77 -6.81 1.55
CA TYR A 220 -20.94 -7.02 2.38
C TYR A 220 -21.19 -5.79 3.27
N ALA A 221 -20.15 -5.31 3.96
CA ALA A 221 -20.28 -4.23 4.94
C ALA A 221 -20.73 -2.90 4.34
N VAL A 222 -20.29 -2.56 3.12
CA VAL A 222 -20.54 -1.27 2.46
C VAL A 222 -20.96 -1.38 0.99
N ARG A 223 -21.27 -2.58 0.49
CA ARG A 223 -21.68 -2.81 -0.92
C ARG A 223 -20.63 -2.38 -1.94
N LYS A 224 -19.36 -2.41 -1.54
CA LYS A 224 -18.23 -2.04 -2.37
C LYS A 224 -17.07 -3.00 -2.14
N PRO A 225 -16.61 -3.73 -3.17
CA PRO A 225 -15.50 -4.65 -3.02
C PRO A 225 -14.20 -3.90 -2.73
N ARG A 226 -13.30 -4.53 -1.98
CA ARG A 226 -12.03 -3.91 -1.54
C ARG A 226 -11.17 -3.44 -2.70
N LYS A 227 -11.21 -4.15 -3.84
CA LYS A 227 -10.47 -3.81 -5.05
C LYS A 227 -10.81 -2.42 -5.60
N GLU A 228 -12.07 -2.00 -5.54
CA GLU A 228 -12.49 -0.67 -6.04
C GLU A 228 -11.87 0.47 -5.23
N PHE A 229 -11.67 0.31 -3.91
CA PHE A 229 -10.97 1.31 -3.10
C PHE A 229 -9.52 1.49 -3.56
N PHE A 230 -8.86 0.41 -3.99
CA PHE A 230 -7.50 0.49 -4.52
C PHE A 230 -7.48 1.19 -5.87
N GLU A 231 -8.40 0.84 -6.77
CA GLU A 231 -8.50 1.42 -8.11
C GLU A 231 -8.79 2.93 -8.07
N GLU A 232 -9.67 3.38 -7.18
CA GLU A 232 -9.95 4.81 -6.99
C GLU A 232 -8.77 5.60 -6.45
N ALA A 233 -8.01 5.01 -5.51
CA ALA A 233 -6.79 5.60 -5.01
C ALA A 233 -5.73 5.68 -6.11
N LEU A 234 -5.52 4.60 -6.86
CA LEU A 234 -4.54 4.53 -7.93
C LEU A 234 -4.88 5.44 -9.12
N LYS A 235 -6.16 5.70 -9.42
CA LYS A 235 -6.56 6.51 -10.57
C LYS A 235 -5.96 7.92 -10.60
N ILE A 236 -5.65 8.51 -9.45
CA ILE A 236 -5.05 9.86 -9.39
C ILE A 236 -3.59 9.85 -8.91
N MET A 237 -3.03 8.67 -8.63
CA MET A 237 -1.61 8.57 -8.30
C MET A 237 -0.79 8.68 -9.58
N GLU A 238 0.25 9.49 -9.55
CA GLU A 238 1.25 9.49 -10.61
C GLU A 238 2.26 8.37 -10.37
N ILE A 239 2.73 7.74 -11.44
CA ILE A 239 3.86 6.81 -11.37
C ILE A 239 5.15 7.65 -11.33
N PRO A 240 6.02 7.49 -10.32
CA PRO A 240 7.21 8.31 -10.17
C PRO A 240 8.33 7.91 -11.13
N TYR A 241 8.08 7.97 -12.44
CA TYR A 241 9.14 7.84 -13.44
C TYR A 241 10.25 8.87 -13.19
N ALA A 242 11.47 8.56 -13.61
CA ALA A 242 12.52 9.57 -13.62
C ALA A 242 12.03 10.75 -14.47
N ALA A 243 12.15 11.97 -13.98
CA ALA A 243 11.88 13.13 -14.83
C ALA A 243 12.83 13.01 -16.03
N THR A 244 12.29 13.02 -17.25
CA THR A 244 13.10 13.23 -18.44
C THR A 244 13.94 14.48 -18.19
N HIS A 245 15.27 14.40 -18.36
CA HIS A 245 16.18 15.53 -18.26
C HIS A 245 15.76 16.68 -19.19
N ASN A 246 14.81 17.50 -18.75
CA ASN A 246 14.40 18.73 -19.39
C ASN A 246 14.33 19.78 -18.29
N GLU A 247 15.51 20.18 -17.81
CA GLU A 247 15.79 21.54 -17.32
C GLU A 247 17.31 21.73 -17.22
N THR A 248 17.86 22.23 -18.32
CA THR A 248 18.86 23.32 -18.37
C THR A 248 20.15 23.22 -17.55
N ASN A 249 21.16 22.60 -18.16
CA ASN A 249 22.49 23.22 -18.23
C ASN A 249 22.41 24.47 -19.13
N ALA A 250 21.87 25.57 -18.59
CA ALA A 250 21.93 26.88 -19.21
C ALA A 250 22.28 27.94 -18.15
N SER A 251 23.49 27.84 -17.60
CA SER A 251 24.22 28.96 -16.99
C SER A 251 25.71 28.60 -16.91
N LEU A 252 26.33 28.39 -18.08
CA LEU A 252 27.76 28.63 -18.26
C LEU A 252 27.88 29.87 -19.18
N GLY A 253 27.88 31.03 -18.53
CA GLY A 253 28.18 32.34 -19.10
C GLY A 253 28.19 33.30 -17.90
N SER A 254 29.25 34.02 -17.56
CA SER A 254 30.51 34.33 -18.22
C SER A 254 31.56 34.54 -17.13
N VAL A 255 32.78 34.07 -17.36
CA VAL A 255 33.96 34.49 -16.60
C VAL A 255 34.14 35.99 -16.84
N GLY A 256 33.78 36.80 -15.83
CA GLY A 256 34.13 38.21 -15.78
C GLY A 256 35.52 38.34 -15.19
N THR A 257 36.51 38.51 -16.07
CA THR A 257 37.83 39.04 -15.73
C THR A 257 37.64 40.43 -15.11
N VAL A 258 38.18 40.66 -13.93
CA VAL A 258 38.42 42.01 -13.41
C VAL A 258 39.89 42.10 -13.05
N ASP A 259 40.70 42.39 -14.07
CA ASP A 259 41.96 43.10 -13.89
C ASP A 259 41.64 44.59 -13.92
N SER A 260 42.05 45.34 -12.91
CA SER A 260 42.29 46.78 -12.98
C SER A 260 43.11 47.23 -11.76
N LEU A 261 44.38 47.51 -12.03
CA LEU A 261 45.22 48.65 -11.58
C LEU A 261 45.02 49.21 -10.17
#